data_AF-A0A1Y1HX42-F1
#
_entry.id   AF-A0A1Y1HX42-F1
#
_cell.length_a   1.000
_cell.length_b   1.000
_cell.length_c   1.000
_cell.angle_alpha   90.00
_cell.angle_beta   90.00
_cell.angle_gamma   90.00
#
_symmetry.space_group_name_H-M   'P 1'
#
loop_
_entity.id
_entity.type
_entity.pdbx_description
1 polymer ?
#
loop_
_entity_poly.entity_id
_entity_poly.type
_entity_poly.pdbx_seq_one_letter_code
_entity_poly.pdbx_strand_id
1 'polypeptide(L)'
;MGGSDPLLQHLLQQQAALPRRPSPAELQAARQGIAAIDQRLATNLEELLAQLPPDGIDSTNFKKLQALKEDSARKTADAERAPLQEVLDLDAQHQHYQRLIAQEEEALVSQTRAKPGANQPEPSGSQSLANQEEARTTKLLQAIQRAQEKSSKSLDLSEGFQGSLTWLPESLGHLTELTELDISGQQLQTIPEALAGLSGLRSLNLRSNKLRALPDSVGLLTSLTSLDVSSNDLHDLPSTLGRCSSLEVLLLDFNQLPALPEALFHDLPNLRRLSAHLNKLRSLPASIGRLSSLEELDVHFNQLQHIPDEIGACRRLRVLNLSSNFASLERVPDEIGSLVVLETLDLSNNQLDTLPLSFGRLRKLRTLLLEGNPLKDPPSPIVTKGAQAVVEYLALQQRLAESAEQGGAAFGWFNGWLGGVAGLGLVEWLQGLLGGVNRMLTTSTGAWLLGWTQTPGPRRIQEPEGRPLEEL
;
A
#
# COMPACT_ATOMS: atom_id res chain seq x y z
N MET A 1 -21.46 -5.76 36.27
CA MET A 1 -22.34 -6.21 35.17
C MET A 1 -23.30 -5.09 34.88
N GLY A 2 -22.97 -4.28 33.87
CA GLY A 2 -23.78 -3.13 33.47
C GLY A 2 -24.98 -3.62 32.68
N GLY A 3 -26.18 -3.37 33.20
CA GLY A 3 -27.38 -3.36 32.38
C GLY A 3 -27.30 -2.11 31.52
N SER A 4 -26.95 -2.27 30.25
CA SER A 4 -27.24 -1.26 29.25
C SER A 4 -28.74 -0.98 29.27
N ASP A 5 -29.15 0.25 29.00
CA ASP A 5 -30.58 0.55 28.88
C ASP A 5 -31.18 -0.40 27.83
N PRO A 6 -32.18 -1.25 28.19
CA PRO A 6 -32.75 -2.22 27.29
C PRO A 6 -33.34 -1.56 26.03
N LEU A 7 -33.77 -0.30 26.11
CA LEU A 7 -34.24 0.46 24.96
C LEU A 7 -33.11 0.83 24.00
N LEU A 8 -31.97 1.31 24.50
CA LEU A 8 -30.82 1.67 23.66
C LEU A 8 -30.22 0.42 22.98
N GLN A 9 -30.09 -0.70 23.71
CA GLN A 9 -29.67 -1.98 23.12
C GLN A 9 -30.64 -2.45 22.05
N HIS A 10 -31.94 -2.33 22.28
CA HIS A 10 -32.96 -2.70 21.31
C HIS A 10 -32.90 -1.81 20.05
N LEU A 11 -32.70 -0.49 20.20
CA LEU A 11 -32.53 0.43 19.07
C LEU A 11 -31.28 0.13 18.23
N LEU A 12 -30.14 -0.14 18.88
CA LEU A 12 -28.90 -0.54 18.21
C LEU A 12 -29.05 -1.89 17.48
N GLN A 13 -29.75 -2.85 18.09
CA GLN A 13 -30.05 -4.14 17.47
C GLN A 13 -30.96 -4.00 16.25
N GLN A 14 -31.98 -3.13 16.33
CA GLN A 14 -32.86 -2.85 15.19
C GLN A 14 -32.14 -2.11 14.06
N GLN A 15 -31.23 -1.18 14.38
CA GLN A 15 -30.41 -0.52 13.37
C GLN A 15 -29.44 -1.49 12.68
N ALA A 16 -28.83 -2.41 13.43
CA ALA A 16 -27.94 -3.44 12.89
C ALA A 16 -28.67 -4.47 12.02
N ALA A 17 -30.00 -4.61 12.17
CA ALA A 17 -30.83 -5.49 11.35
C ALA A 17 -31.21 -4.87 9.99
N LEU A 18 -30.99 -3.56 9.78
CA LEU A 18 -31.25 -2.92 8.51
C LEU A 18 -30.21 -3.33 7.44
N PRO A 19 -30.61 -3.41 6.16
CA PRO A 19 -29.67 -3.55 5.05
C PRO A 19 -28.65 -2.40 5.01
N ARG A 20 -27.52 -2.63 4.30
CA ARG A 20 -26.45 -1.64 4.14
C ARG A 20 -27.04 -0.27 3.77
N ARG A 21 -26.58 0.79 4.43
CA ARG A 21 -27.02 2.14 4.12
C ARG A 21 -26.63 2.50 2.68
N PRO A 22 -27.55 3.03 1.86
CA PRO A 22 -27.22 3.49 0.51
C PRO A 22 -26.15 4.58 0.52
N SER A 23 -25.23 4.53 -0.44
CA SER A 23 -24.19 5.55 -0.63
C SER A 23 -24.79 6.87 -1.14
N PRO A 24 -24.10 8.02 -0.94
CA PRO A 24 -24.55 9.30 -1.49
C PRO A 24 -24.75 9.28 -3.02
N ALA A 25 -23.95 8.51 -3.74
CA ALA A 25 -24.08 8.32 -5.19
C ALA A 25 -25.36 7.55 -5.55
N GLU A 26 -25.69 6.47 -4.83
CA GLU A 26 -26.93 5.71 -5.02
C GLU A 26 -28.17 6.56 -4.69
N LEU A 27 -28.11 7.39 -3.63
CA LEU A 27 -29.18 8.33 -3.28
C LEU A 27 -29.37 9.42 -4.33
N GLN A 28 -28.27 9.97 -4.86
CA GLN A 28 -28.33 10.95 -5.93
C GLN A 28 -28.90 10.35 -7.22
N ALA A 29 -28.47 9.13 -7.59
CA ALA A 29 -29.01 8.41 -8.73
C ALA A 29 -30.50 8.12 -8.57
N ALA A 30 -30.95 7.71 -7.38
CA ALA A 30 -32.37 7.48 -7.09
C ALA A 30 -33.20 8.77 -7.23
N ARG A 31 -32.73 9.90 -6.68
CA ARG A 31 -33.41 11.20 -6.81
C ARG A 31 -33.49 11.66 -8.26
N GLN A 32 -32.41 11.52 -9.02
CA GLN A 32 -32.39 11.87 -10.44
C GLN A 32 -33.32 10.95 -11.26
N GLY A 33 -33.34 9.66 -10.95
CA GLY A 33 -34.24 8.69 -11.59
C GLY A 33 -35.70 9.01 -11.36
N ILE A 34 -36.11 9.32 -10.12
CA ILE A 34 -37.49 9.73 -9.82
C ILE A 34 -37.86 11.02 -10.58
N ALA A 35 -36.98 12.03 -10.57
CA ALA A 35 -37.22 13.27 -11.30
C ALA A 35 -37.40 13.05 -12.82
N ALA A 36 -36.63 12.13 -13.41
CA ALA A 36 -36.78 11.76 -14.83
C ALA A 36 -38.10 11.02 -15.11
N ILE A 37 -38.53 10.13 -14.21
CA ILE A 37 -39.83 9.44 -14.32
C ILE A 37 -40.97 10.45 -14.24
N ASP A 38 -40.93 11.38 -13.29
CA ASP A 38 -41.94 12.42 -13.10
C ASP A 38 -42.02 13.35 -14.33
N GLN A 39 -40.87 13.75 -14.87
CA GLN A 39 -40.82 14.55 -16.10
C GLN A 39 -41.44 13.82 -17.29
N ARG A 40 -41.10 12.54 -17.48
CA ARG A 40 -41.65 11.71 -18.57
C ARG A 40 -43.16 11.50 -18.40
N LEU A 41 -43.64 11.28 -17.18
CA LEU A 41 -45.06 11.17 -16.89
C LEU A 41 -45.79 12.48 -17.22
N ALA A 42 -45.24 13.63 -16.83
CA ALA A 42 -45.83 14.93 -17.13
C ALA A 42 -45.97 15.15 -18.64
N THR A 43 -44.91 14.89 -19.43
CA THR A 43 -44.97 15.02 -20.90
C THR A 43 -46.00 14.07 -21.51
N ASN A 44 -46.06 12.81 -21.08
CA ASN A 44 -47.03 11.84 -21.60
C ASN A 44 -48.48 12.26 -21.28
N LEU A 45 -48.74 12.78 -20.07
CA LEU A 45 -50.06 13.30 -19.71
C LEU A 45 -50.45 14.53 -20.53
N GLU A 46 -49.51 15.45 -20.81
CA GLU A 46 -49.74 16.60 -21.68
C GLU A 46 -50.07 16.17 -23.13
N GLU A 47 -49.33 15.20 -23.67
CA GLU A 47 -49.58 14.63 -25.00
C GLU A 47 -50.95 13.93 -25.07
N LEU A 48 -51.31 13.17 -24.04
CA LEU A 48 -52.63 12.54 -23.95
C LEU A 48 -53.75 13.58 -23.90
N LEU A 49 -53.57 14.68 -23.16
CA LEU A 49 -54.53 15.78 -23.08
C LEU A 49 -54.68 16.56 -24.39
N ALA A 50 -53.62 16.64 -25.20
CA ALA A 50 -53.61 17.35 -26.48
C ALA A 50 -54.26 16.58 -27.66
N GLN A 51 -54.60 15.29 -27.50
CA GLN A 51 -55.19 14.47 -28.55
C GLN A 51 -56.65 14.84 -28.85
N LEU A 52 -56.98 15.01 -30.12
CA LEU A 52 -58.35 15.22 -30.60
C LEU A 52 -59.06 13.87 -30.86
N PRO A 53 -60.39 13.80 -30.70
CA PRO A 53 -61.15 12.58 -31.00
C PRO A 53 -61.05 12.24 -32.50
N PRO A 54 -60.72 10.99 -32.86
CA PRO A 54 -60.70 10.54 -34.26
C PRO A 54 -62.08 10.56 -34.92
N ASP A 55 -62.10 10.73 -36.25
CA ASP A 55 -63.34 10.79 -37.04
C ASP A 55 -64.20 9.54 -36.83
N GLY A 56 -65.46 9.75 -36.39
CA GLY A 56 -66.44 8.68 -36.15
C GLY A 56 -66.46 8.09 -34.73
N ILE A 57 -65.61 8.55 -33.81
CA ILE A 57 -65.62 8.12 -32.40
C ILE A 57 -66.41 9.10 -31.54
N ASP A 58 -67.36 8.58 -30.75
CA ASP A 58 -68.11 9.38 -29.79
C ASP A 58 -67.21 10.01 -28.71
N SER A 59 -67.43 11.30 -28.44
CA SER A 59 -66.63 12.10 -27.51
C SER A 59 -66.60 11.52 -26.10
N THR A 60 -67.68 10.87 -25.66
CA THR A 60 -67.72 10.25 -24.32
C THR A 60 -66.84 9.00 -24.23
N ASN A 61 -66.79 8.19 -25.28
CA ASN A 61 -65.93 7.00 -25.36
C ASN A 61 -64.46 7.38 -25.51
N PHE A 62 -64.16 8.45 -26.25
CA PHE A 62 -62.79 8.97 -26.37
C PHE A 62 -62.24 9.45 -25.01
N LYS A 63 -63.03 10.23 -24.24
CA LYS A 63 -62.63 10.66 -22.89
C LYS A 63 -62.42 9.50 -21.92
N LYS A 64 -63.24 8.43 -22.01
CA LYS A 64 -63.05 7.21 -21.22
C LYS A 64 -61.74 6.51 -21.58
N LEU A 65 -61.43 6.39 -22.88
CA LEU A 65 -60.17 5.80 -23.36
C LEU A 65 -58.96 6.62 -22.92
N GLN A 66 -59.06 7.95 -22.95
CA GLN A 66 -58.04 8.88 -22.47
C GLN A 66 -57.79 8.69 -20.97
N ALA A 67 -58.84 8.65 -20.15
CA ALA A 67 -58.73 8.38 -18.72
C ALA A 67 -58.09 7.02 -18.41
N LEU A 68 -58.40 5.97 -19.19
CA LEU A 68 -57.75 4.66 -19.05
C LEU A 68 -56.26 4.70 -19.41
N LYS A 69 -55.88 5.46 -20.44
CA LYS A 69 -54.46 5.65 -20.81
C LYS A 69 -53.70 6.45 -19.76
N GLU A 70 -54.31 7.49 -19.19
CA GLU A 70 -53.75 8.26 -18.08
C GLU A 70 -53.54 7.39 -16.83
N ASP A 71 -54.54 6.57 -16.46
CA ASP A 71 -54.45 5.65 -15.32
C ASP A 71 -53.34 4.59 -15.54
N SER A 72 -53.23 4.05 -16.76
CA SER A 72 -52.16 3.12 -17.13
C SER A 72 -50.77 3.76 -17.07
N ALA A 73 -50.63 5.00 -17.55
CA ALA A 73 -49.38 5.75 -17.51
C ALA A 73 -48.94 6.05 -16.07
N ARG A 74 -49.88 6.45 -15.20
CA ARG A 74 -49.63 6.66 -13.76
C ARG A 74 -49.19 5.38 -13.08
N LYS A 75 -49.90 4.27 -13.30
CA LYS A 75 -49.52 2.95 -12.74
C LYS A 75 -48.13 2.49 -13.16
N THR A 76 -47.75 2.75 -14.41
CA THR A 76 -46.42 2.40 -14.93
C THR A 76 -45.34 3.26 -14.26
N ALA A 77 -45.56 4.57 -14.15
CA ALA A 77 -44.64 5.47 -13.46
C ALA A 77 -44.48 5.13 -11.98
N ASP A 78 -45.58 4.79 -11.29
CA ASP A 78 -45.56 4.37 -9.89
C ASP A 78 -44.77 3.06 -9.71
N ALA A 79 -44.92 2.09 -10.63
CA ALA A 79 -44.18 0.84 -10.60
C ALA A 79 -42.66 1.03 -10.81
N GLU A 80 -42.26 1.93 -11.70
CA GLU A 80 -40.84 2.28 -11.91
C GLU A 80 -40.26 3.11 -10.76
N ARG A 81 -41.09 3.94 -10.11
CA ARG A 81 -40.69 4.76 -8.96
C ARG A 81 -40.48 3.93 -7.70
N ALA A 82 -41.26 2.87 -7.49
CA ALA A 82 -41.24 2.04 -6.29
C ALA A 82 -39.83 1.62 -5.81
N PRO A 83 -38.96 0.99 -6.63
CA PRO A 83 -37.63 0.56 -6.17
C PRO A 83 -36.69 1.73 -5.85
N LEU A 84 -36.83 2.87 -6.53
CA LEU A 84 -36.03 4.06 -6.24
C LEU A 84 -36.48 4.74 -4.94
N GLN A 85 -37.80 4.72 -4.70
CA GLN A 85 -38.38 5.21 -3.46
C GLN A 85 -37.94 4.36 -2.26
N GLU A 86 -37.86 3.03 -2.41
CA GLU A 86 -37.34 2.13 -1.37
C GLU A 86 -35.90 2.48 -0.96
N VAL A 87 -35.04 2.89 -1.89
CA VAL A 87 -33.66 3.34 -1.59
C VAL A 87 -33.67 4.61 -0.73
N LEU A 88 -34.54 5.56 -1.03
CA LEU A 88 -34.69 6.79 -0.24
C LEU A 88 -35.32 6.52 1.12
N ASP A 89 -36.30 5.62 1.18
CA ASP A 89 -36.99 5.22 2.40
C ASP A 89 -36.05 4.47 3.35
N LEU A 90 -35.14 3.64 2.80
CA LEU A 90 -34.11 2.96 3.59
C LEU A 90 -33.13 3.97 4.23
N ASP A 91 -32.69 5.00 3.50
CA ASP A 91 -31.89 6.07 4.11
C ASP A 91 -32.68 6.87 5.15
N ALA A 92 -33.98 7.11 4.91
CA ALA A 92 -34.85 7.75 5.90
C ALA A 92 -35.00 6.90 7.18
N GLN A 93 -35.08 5.57 7.06
CA GLN A 93 -35.08 4.64 8.20
C GLN A 93 -33.76 4.71 8.97
N HIS A 94 -32.62 4.69 8.28
CA HIS A 94 -31.30 4.86 8.90
C HIS A 94 -31.20 6.19 9.66
N GLN A 95 -31.65 7.28 9.05
CA GLN A 95 -31.70 8.60 9.69
C GLN A 95 -32.68 8.67 10.87
N HIS A 96 -33.78 7.91 10.82
CA HIS A 96 -34.75 7.83 11.90
C HIS A 96 -34.16 7.13 13.13
N TYR A 97 -33.54 5.96 12.95
CA TYR A 97 -32.86 5.26 14.04
C TYR A 97 -31.69 6.06 14.61
N GLN A 98 -30.91 6.74 13.76
CA GLN A 98 -29.86 7.66 14.24
C GLN A 98 -30.41 8.75 15.15
N ARG A 99 -31.58 9.33 14.81
CA ARG A 99 -32.25 10.34 15.64
C ARG A 99 -32.76 9.75 16.95
N LEU A 100 -33.37 8.57 16.93
CA LEU A 100 -33.85 7.91 18.15
C LEU A 100 -32.71 7.55 19.10
N ILE A 101 -31.60 7.04 18.56
CA ILE A 101 -30.40 6.73 19.34
C ILE A 101 -29.83 8.01 19.96
N ALA A 102 -29.68 9.08 19.18
CA ALA A 102 -29.19 10.36 19.68
C ALA A 102 -30.11 10.97 20.77
N GLN A 103 -31.44 10.87 20.61
CA GLN A 103 -32.41 11.32 21.61
C GLN A 103 -32.35 10.51 22.90
N GLU A 104 -32.17 9.19 22.80
CA GLU A 104 -32.06 8.33 23.97
C GLU A 104 -30.71 8.54 24.70
N GLU A 105 -29.62 8.73 23.95
CA GLU A 105 -28.33 9.14 24.50
C GLU A 105 -28.43 10.48 25.24
N GLU A 106 -29.11 11.46 24.66
CA GLU A 106 -29.35 12.76 25.30
C GLU A 106 -30.27 12.63 26.53
N ALA A 107 -31.28 11.76 26.50
CA ALA A 107 -32.17 11.49 27.63
C ALA A 107 -31.43 10.81 28.80
N LEU A 108 -30.51 9.88 28.50
CA LEU A 108 -29.63 9.26 29.49
C LEU A 108 -28.71 10.29 30.14
N VAL A 109 -28.11 11.18 29.35
CA VAL A 109 -27.29 12.32 29.83
C VAL A 109 -28.13 13.26 30.71
N SER A 110 -29.41 13.47 30.37
CA SER A 110 -30.34 14.32 31.11
C SER A 110 -30.77 13.70 32.45
N GLN A 111 -31.04 12.38 32.49
CA GLN A 111 -31.40 11.66 33.72
C GLN A 111 -30.23 11.58 34.71
N THR A 112 -28.98 11.49 34.22
CA THR A 112 -27.78 11.59 35.06
C THR A 112 -27.60 12.98 35.68
N ARG A 113 -28.17 14.03 35.07
CA ARG A 113 -28.09 15.42 35.53
C ARG A 113 -29.09 15.78 36.65
N ALA A 114 -30.11 14.95 36.89
CA ALA A 114 -31.31 15.32 37.67
C ALA A 114 -31.46 14.70 39.08
N LYS A 115 -30.44 14.04 39.65
CA LYS A 115 -30.54 13.52 41.05
C LYS A 115 -29.58 14.23 42.02
N PRO A 116 -30.07 15.20 42.82
CA PRO A 116 -29.38 15.65 44.01
C PRO A 116 -29.87 14.89 45.27
N GLY A 117 -28.94 14.16 45.90
CA GLY A 117 -28.91 13.88 47.35
C GLY A 117 -29.89 12.84 47.95
N ALA A 118 -29.34 11.71 48.45
CA ALA A 118 -29.40 11.31 49.87
C ALA A 118 -28.95 9.84 50.07
N ASN A 119 -27.87 9.67 50.84
CA ASN A 119 -27.49 8.56 51.72
C ASN A 119 -27.90 7.12 51.39
N GLN A 120 -26.94 6.30 50.94
CA GLN A 120 -26.44 5.08 51.61
C GLN A 120 -25.25 4.48 50.82
N PRO A 121 -24.35 3.72 51.47
CA PRO A 121 -23.06 3.33 50.89
C PRO A 121 -23.18 2.12 49.94
N GLU A 122 -22.15 1.93 49.10
CA GLU A 122 -21.91 0.86 48.08
C GLU A 122 -22.09 1.30 46.61
N PRO A 123 -21.32 0.81 45.61
CA PRO A 123 -19.96 0.25 45.59
C PRO A 123 -19.00 1.13 44.73
N SER A 124 -17.77 1.31 45.19
CA SER A 124 -16.80 2.33 44.75
C SER A 124 -16.22 2.23 43.32
N GLY A 125 -16.75 1.36 42.44
CA GLY A 125 -16.13 1.03 41.15
C GLY A 125 -16.68 1.78 39.92
N SER A 126 -18.00 1.99 39.85
CA SER A 126 -18.67 2.38 38.60
C SER A 126 -18.67 3.89 38.35
N GLN A 127 -18.78 4.71 39.41
CA GLN A 127 -18.76 6.17 39.32
C GLN A 127 -17.36 6.72 39.00
N SER A 128 -16.30 6.01 39.39
CA SER A 128 -14.92 6.42 39.13
C SER A 128 -14.55 6.36 37.65
N LEU A 129 -15.08 5.38 36.90
CA LEU A 129 -14.74 5.19 35.49
C LEU A 129 -15.46 6.20 34.59
N ALA A 130 -16.75 6.44 34.81
CA ALA A 130 -17.52 7.46 34.10
C ALA A 130 -16.96 8.87 34.34
N ASN A 131 -16.63 9.20 35.61
CA ASN A 131 -15.99 10.48 35.94
C ASN A 131 -14.60 10.63 35.31
N GLN A 132 -13.87 9.53 35.11
CA GLN A 132 -12.58 9.56 34.40
C GLN A 132 -12.76 9.77 32.90
N GLU A 133 -13.75 9.15 32.26
CA GLU A 133 -14.01 9.27 30.83
C GLU A 133 -14.55 10.66 30.45
N GLU A 134 -15.43 11.23 31.27
CA GLU A 134 -15.91 12.60 31.14
C GLU A 134 -14.77 13.61 31.35
N ALA A 135 -13.89 13.37 32.32
CA ALA A 135 -12.70 14.20 32.52
C ALA A 135 -11.71 14.11 31.35
N ARG A 136 -11.54 12.94 30.71
CA ARG A 136 -10.70 12.77 29.51
C ARG A 136 -11.27 13.54 28.33
N THR A 137 -12.57 13.39 28.08
CA THR A 137 -13.27 14.08 26.99
C THR A 137 -13.18 15.60 27.17
N THR A 138 -13.40 16.08 28.40
CA THR A 138 -13.30 17.52 28.72
C THR A 138 -11.88 18.04 28.50
N LYS A 139 -10.85 17.28 28.89
CA LYS A 139 -9.44 17.66 28.65
C LYS A 139 -9.10 17.68 27.16
N LEU A 140 -9.58 16.72 26.37
CA LEU A 140 -9.36 16.68 24.93
C LEU A 140 -9.99 17.91 24.26
N LEU A 141 -11.24 18.21 24.57
CA LEU A 141 -11.93 19.38 24.03
C LEU A 141 -11.24 20.69 24.44
N GLN A 142 -10.78 20.79 25.69
CA GLN A 142 -9.99 21.95 26.13
C GLN A 142 -8.64 22.07 25.41
N ALA A 143 -7.96 20.96 25.12
CA ALA A 143 -6.71 20.97 24.37
C ALA A 143 -6.93 21.47 22.94
N ILE A 144 -7.97 20.97 22.26
CA ILE A 144 -8.37 21.40 20.91
C ILE A 144 -8.76 22.88 20.92
N GLN A 145 -9.58 23.32 21.88
CA GLN A 145 -9.97 24.72 22.00
C GLN A 145 -8.76 25.64 22.23
N ARG A 146 -7.82 25.25 23.10
CA ARG A 146 -6.57 26.01 23.31
C ARG A 146 -5.70 26.04 22.06
N ALA A 147 -5.64 24.95 21.31
CA ALA A 147 -4.90 24.89 20.06
C ALA A 147 -5.52 25.83 19.02
N GLN A 148 -6.85 25.89 18.96
CA GLN A 148 -7.61 26.78 18.09
C GLN A 148 -7.40 28.26 18.47
N GLU A 149 -7.55 28.62 19.75
CA GLU A 149 -7.37 29.99 20.25
C GLU A 149 -5.95 30.52 20.03
N LYS A 150 -4.94 29.63 20.10
CA LYS A 150 -3.53 29.99 19.91
C LYS A 150 -3.05 29.85 18.47
N SER A 151 -3.89 29.40 17.54
CA SER A 151 -3.49 29.03 16.17
C SER A 151 -2.23 28.17 16.16
N SER A 152 -2.24 27.11 16.98
CA SER A 152 -1.07 26.27 17.21
C SER A 152 -0.72 25.48 15.96
N LYS A 153 0.57 25.43 15.62
CA LYS A 153 1.10 24.68 14.48
C LYS A 153 1.32 23.19 14.79
N SER A 154 1.48 22.85 16.07
CA SER A 154 1.73 21.49 16.51
C SER A 154 0.77 21.16 17.66
N LEU A 155 0.19 19.96 17.62
CA LEU A 155 -0.70 19.44 18.63
C LEU A 155 -0.28 18.00 18.96
N ASP A 156 0.13 17.79 20.20
CA ASP A 156 0.54 16.50 20.73
C ASP A 156 -0.53 15.95 21.69
N LEU A 157 -1.13 14.83 21.29
CA LEU A 157 -2.11 14.02 21.99
C LEU A 157 -1.62 12.56 22.10
N SER A 158 -0.30 12.32 22.05
CA SER A 158 0.33 11.00 22.14
C SER A 158 0.17 10.33 23.52
N GLU A 159 0.83 9.20 23.80
CA GLU A 159 0.79 8.46 25.08
C GLU A 159 0.95 9.33 26.35
N GLY A 160 1.64 10.47 26.22
CA GLY A 160 1.80 11.45 27.29
C GLY A 160 0.53 12.25 27.65
N PHE A 161 -0.50 12.19 26.81
CA PHE A 161 -1.80 12.78 27.07
C PHE A 161 -2.49 12.02 28.22
N GLN A 162 -2.91 12.73 29.26
CA GLN A 162 -3.53 12.13 30.46
C GLN A 162 -4.90 11.51 30.12
N GLY A 163 -4.89 10.30 29.57
CA GLY A 163 -6.08 9.58 29.15
C GLY A 163 -5.82 8.80 27.88
N SER A 164 -6.34 7.58 27.84
CA SER A 164 -6.36 6.78 26.62
C SER A 164 -7.58 7.17 25.78
N LEU A 165 -7.35 7.82 24.63
CA LEU A 165 -8.36 8.28 23.69
C LEU A 165 -8.86 7.11 22.86
N THR A 166 -10.18 6.97 22.77
CA THR A 166 -10.86 5.94 21.96
C THR A 166 -11.47 6.53 20.68
N TRP A 167 -11.67 7.84 20.63
CA TRP A 167 -12.26 8.58 19.51
C TRP A 167 -11.69 10.00 19.40
N LEU A 168 -11.90 10.63 18.24
CA LEU A 168 -11.54 12.03 17.97
C LEU A 168 -12.78 12.85 17.58
N PRO A 169 -12.95 14.07 18.09
CA PRO A 169 -14.08 14.93 17.75
C PRO A 169 -13.92 15.56 16.37
N GLU A 170 -15.06 15.78 15.70
CA GLU A 170 -15.09 16.46 14.39
C GLU A 170 -14.52 17.88 14.45
N SER A 171 -14.59 18.54 15.61
CA SER A 171 -14.03 19.87 15.82
C SER A 171 -12.51 19.94 15.61
N LEU A 172 -11.79 18.80 15.65
CA LEU A 172 -10.38 18.73 15.31
C LEU A 172 -10.12 19.25 13.89
N GLY A 173 -11.04 19.00 12.95
CA GLY A 173 -10.94 19.44 11.56
C GLY A 173 -10.92 20.96 11.36
N HIS A 174 -11.28 21.75 12.37
CA HIS A 174 -11.28 23.21 12.30
C HIS A 174 -9.89 23.83 12.56
N LEU A 175 -8.88 23.04 12.94
CA LEU A 175 -7.52 23.52 13.22
C LEU A 175 -6.70 23.69 11.92
N THR A 176 -7.15 24.57 11.02
CA THR A 176 -6.55 24.72 9.67
C THR A 176 -5.08 25.14 9.65
N GLU A 177 -4.59 25.77 10.72
CA GLU A 177 -3.19 26.20 10.88
C GLU A 177 -2.25 25.08 11.37
N LEU A 178 -2.80 23.91 11.69
CA LEU A 178 -2.04 22.80 12.23
C LEU A 178 -1.17 22.15 11.14
N THR A 179 0.13 22.06 11.40
CA THR A 179 1.11 21.42 10.53
C THR A 179 1.59 20.07 11.06
N GLU A 180 1.51 19.86 12.37
CA GLU A 180 1.96 18.62 13.02
C GLU A 180 0.89 18.15 14.01
N LEU A 181 0.51 16.87 13.88
CA LEU A 181 -0.45 16.23 14.76
C LEU A 181 0.08 14.87 15.19
N ASP A 182 0.36 14.71 16.48
CA ASP A 182 0.73 13.43 17.07
C ASP A 182 -0.42 12.93 17.93
N ILE A 183 -0.96 11.75 17.60
CA ILE A 183 -1.98 11.05 18.38
C ILE A 183 -1.56 9.58 18.55
N SER A 184 -0.25 9.34 18.68
CA SER A 184 0.31 8.00 18.81
C SER A 184 0.08 7.37 20.20
N GLY A 185 0.00 6.05 20.24
CA GLY A 185 -0.13 5.27 21.48
C GLY A 185 -1.45 5.49 22.23
N GLN A 186 -2.49 5.85 21.49
CA GLN A 186 -3.85 5.93 21.99
C GLN A 186 -4.59 4.61 21.76
N GLN A 187 -5.92 4.59 21.86
CA GLN A 187 -6.76 3.40 21.61
C GLN A 187 -7.82 3.70 20.55
N LEU A 188 -7.47 4.57 19.60
CA LEU A 188 -8.37 4.99 18.52
C LEU A 188 -8.71 3.80 17.63
N GLN A 189 -9.99 3.58 17.37
CA GLN A 189 -10.47 2.55 16.44
C GLN A 189 -10.76 3.11 15.05
N THR A 190 -11.09 4.39 14.98
CA THR A 190 -11.42 5.10 13.74
C THR A 190 -10.85 6.51 13.78
N ILE A 191 -10.66 7.08 12.59
CA ILE A 191 -10.32 8.49 12.38
C ILE A 191 -11.53 9.16 11.72
N PRO A 192 -12.00 10.31 12.21
CA PRO A 192 -13.16 11.00 11.64
C PRO A 192 -12.81 11.61 10.27
N GLU A 193 -13.80 11.67 9.39
CA GLU A 193 -13.70 12.32 8.07
C GLU A 193 -13.25 13.80 8.17
N ALA A 194 -13.61 14.45 9.28
CA ALA A 194 -13.23 15.82 9.58
C ALA A 194 -11.71 16.06 9.63
N LEU A 195 -10.89 15.01 9.77
CA LEU A 195 -9.43 15.14 9.72
C LEU A 195 -8.95 15.80 8.41
N ALA A 196 -9.68 15.62 7.30
CA ALA A 196 -9.39 16.29 6.03
C ALA A 196 -9.48 17.83 6.08
N GLY A 197 -10.13 18.40 7.09
CA GLY A 197 -10.15 19.84 7.30
C GLY A 197 -8.77 20.44 7.61
N LEU A 198 -7.82 19.61 8.04
CA LEU A 198 -6.44 19.99 8.34
C LEU A 198 -5.59 20.14 7.06
N SER A 199 -6.00 21.02 6.14
CA SER A 199 -5.39 21.18 4.81
C SER A 199 -3.90 21.57 4.84
N GLY A 200 -3.44 22.20 5.92
CA GLY A 200 -2.04 22.57 6.16
C GLY A 200 -1.17 21.48 6.81
N LEU A 201 -1.74 20.31 7.13
CA LEU A 201 -1.04 19.26 7.89
C LEU A 201 0.11 18.66 7.09
N ARG A 202 1.29 18.61 7.70
CA ARG A 202 2.55 18.10 7.11
C ARG A 202 3.00 16.80 7.76
N SER A 203 2.77 16.63 9.06
CA SER A 203 3.13 15.42 9.79
C SER A 203 1.93 14.91 10.56
N LEU A 204 1.58 13.65 10.34
CA LEU A 204 0.52 12.95 11.06
C LEU A 204 1.06 11.65 11.63
N ASN A 205 1.08 11.55 12.96
CA ASN A 205 1.49 10.36 13.67
C ASN A 205 0.27 9.71 14.36
N LEU A 206 -0.11 8.53 13.88
CA LEU A 206 -1.19 7.68 14.38
C LEU A 206 -0.68 6.32 14.87
N ARG A 207 0.64 6.20 15.07
CA ARG A 207 1.30 4.96 15.49
C ARG A 207 0.69 4.39 16.77
N SER A 208 0.69 3.06 16.94
CA SER A 208 0.28 2.39 18.19
C SER A 208 -1.16 2.72 18.61
N ASN A 209 -2.10 2.58 17.67
CA ASN A 209 -3.54 2.69 17.93
C ASN A 209 -4.23 1.35 17.62
N LYS A 210 -5.57 1.34 17.50
CA LYS A 210 -6.38 0.17 17.14
C LYS A 210 -7.14 0.39 15.83
N LEU A 211 -6.57 1.17 14.91
CA LEU A 211 -7.21 1.52 13.65
C LEU A 211 -7.32 0.29 12.77
N ARG A 212 -8.52 0.02 12.25
CA ARG A 212 -8.78 -1.07 11.29
C ARG A 212 -8.76 -0.62 9.84
N ALA A 213 -9.03 0.66 9.61
CA ALA A 213 -8.99 1.33 8.31
C ALA A 213 -8.69 2.82 8.49
N LEU A 214 -8.21 3.45 7.43
CA LEU A 214 -8.16 4.91 7.30
C LEU A 214 -9.35 5.38 6.45
N PRO A 215 -9.95 6.55 6.74
CA PRO A 215 -11.03 7.10 5.92
C PRO A 215 -10.50 7.57 4.56
N ASP A 216 -11.35 7.55 3.53
CA ASP A 216 -10.97 8.00 2.18
C ASP A 216 -10.56 9.48 2.14
N SER A 217 -11.06 10.28 3.08
CA SER A 217 -10.71 11.69 3.26
C SER A 217 -9.25 11.95 3.62
N VAL A 218 -8.48 10.95 4.08
CA VAL A 218 -7.03 11.12 4.27
C VAL A 218 -6.34 11.59 2.98
N GLY A 219 -6.86 11.20 1.82
CA GLY A 219 -6.38 11.64 0.51
C GLY A 219 -6.57 13.13 0.21
N LEU A 220 -7.28 13.88 1.04
CA LEU A 220 -7.45 15.33 0.91
C LEU A 220 -6.31 16.12 1.58
N LEU A 221 -5.45 15.46 2.37
CA LEU A 221 -4.30 16.06 3.05
C LEU A 221 -3.12 16.24 2.08
N THR A 222 -3.28 17.08 1.06
CA THR A 222 -2.30 17.25 -0.03
C THR A 222 -0.96 17.85 0.42
N SER A 223 -0.93 18.53 1.57
CA SER A 223 0.27 19.08 2.21
C SER A 223 1.05 18.06 3.05
N LEU A 224 0.52 16.84 3.23
CA LEU A 224 1.09 15.84 4.13
C LEU A 224 2.41 15.32 3.56
N THR A 225 3.46 15.41 4.36
CA THR A 225 4.84 14.99 4.04
C THR A 225 5.24 13.71 4.77
N SER A 226 4.68 13.46 5.95
CA SER A 226 4.97 12.27 6.75
C SER A 226 3.67 11.71 7.33
N LEU A 227 3.43 10.42 7.11
CA LEU A 227 2.34 9.66 7.69
C LEU A 227 2.89 8.41 8.37
N ASP A 228 2.70 8.32 9.69
CA ASP A 228 2.98 7.12 10.46
C ASP A 228 1.66 6.51 10.97
N VAL A 229 1.34 5.31 10.48
CA VAL A 229 0.19 4.50 10.94
C VAL A 229 0.65 3.13 11.42
N SER A 230 1.91 3.02 11.81
CA SER A 230 2.50 1.76 12.26
C SER A 230 1.87 1.24 13.57
N SER A 231 1.97 -0.06 13.83
CA SER A 231 1.42 -0.70 15.04
C SER A 231 -0.08 -0.45 15.20
N ASN A 232 -0.86 -0.80 14.18
CA ASN A 232 -2.32 -0.74 14.17
C ASN A 232 -2.89 -2.09 13.66
N ASP A 233 -4.22 -2.17 13.52
CA ASP A 233 -4.91 -3.36 13.00
C ASP A 233 -5.39 -3.15 11.54
N LEU A 234 -4.65 -2.38 10.73
CA LEU A 234 -5.09 -2.02 9.38
C LEU A 234 -5.15 -3.26 8.47
N HIS A 235 -6.30 -3.46 7.84
CA HIS A 235 -6.53 -4.55 6.88
C HIS A 235 -6.51 -4.08 5.42
N ASP A 236 -6.69 -2.80 5.18
CA ASP A 236 -6.64 -2.18 3.85
C ASP A 236 -6.17 -0.73 3.97
N LEU A 237 -5.75 -0.16 2.84
CA LEU A 237 -5.42 1.26 2.70
C LEU A 237 -6.33 1.91 1.66
N PRO A 238 -6.87 3.11 1.93
CA PRO A 238 -7.68 3.81 0.95
C PRO A 238 -6.79 4.20 -0.24
N SER A 239 -7.24 3.87 -1.46
CA SER A 239 -6.51 4.25 -2.68
C SER A 239 -6.37 5.77 -2.85
N THR A 240 -7.25 6.55 -2.20
CA THR A 240 -7.18 8.01 -2.16
C THR A 240 -5.95 8.53 -1.43
N LEU A 241 -5.29 7.74 -0.56
CA LEU A 241 -4.02 8.13 0.07
C LEU A 241 -2.96 8.50 -0.98
N GLY A 242 -3.04 7.90 -2.19
CA GLY A 242 -2.18 8.26 -3.31
C GLY A 242 -2.26 9.73 -3.74
N ARG A 243 -3.35 10.44 -3.41
CA ARG A 243 -3.52 11.88 -3.71
C ARG A 243 -2.71 12.81 -2.81
N CYS A 244 -2.06 12.29 -1.76
CA CYS A 244 -1.16 13.04 -0.90
C CYS A 244 0.16 13.34 -1.64
N SER A 245 0.12 14.20 -2.64
CA SER A 245 1.23 14.42 -3.59
C SER A 245 2.52 14.95 -2.97
N SER A 246 2.45 15.52 -1.76
CA SER A 246 3.61 15.98 -0.99
C SER A 246 4.23 14.90 -0.09
N LEU A 247 3.68 13.67 -0.06
CA LEU A 247 4.09 12.64 0.89
C LEU A 247 5.50 12.14 0.57
N GLU A 248 6.40 12.25 1.54
CA GLU A 248 7.80 11.82 1.46
C GLU A 248 8.05 10.55 2.27
N VAL A 249 7.34 10.39 3.41
CA VAL A 249 7.51 9.27 4.33
C VAL A 249 6.16 8.62 4.61
N LEU A 250 6.07 7.32 4.36
CA LEU A 250 4.90 6.49 4.68
C LEU A 250 5.34 5.26 5.48
N LEU A 251 4.90 5.19 6.74
CA LEU A 251 5.20 4.08 7.65
C LEU A 251 3.91 3.30 7.95
N LEU A 252 3.89 2.04 7.55
CA LEU A 252 2.77 1.10 7.61
C LEU A 252 3.08 -0.14 8.47
N ASP A 253 4.19 -0.10 9.20
CA ASP A 253 4.78 -1.26 9.86
C ASP A 253 3.85 -1.87 10.92
N PHE A 254 3.96 -3.18 11.18
CA PHE A 254 3.14 -3.86 12.18
C PHE A 254 1.63 -3.63 11.99
N ASN A 255 1.12 -4.03 10.82
CA ASN A 255 -0.32 -4.01 10.50
C ASN A 255 -0.74 -5.39 9.97
N GLN A 256 -1.95 -5.49 9.40
CA GLN A 256 -2.52 -6.73 8.88
C GLN A 256 -2.80 -6.67 7.37
N LEU A 257 -2.04 -5.86 6.63
CA LEU A 257 -2.26 -5.59 5.21
C LEU A 257 -1.94 -6.82 4.35
N PRO A 258 -2.89 -7.36 3.57
CA PRO A 258 -2.64 -8.47 2.65
C PRO A 258 -2.03 -8.03 1.31
N ALA A 259 -2.28 -6.78 0.91
CA ALA A 259 -1.78 -6.16 -0.32
C ALA A 259 -1.76 -4.63 -0.15
N LEU A 260 -1.02 -3.95 -1.03
CA LEU A 260 -1.09 -2.50 -1.20
C LEU A 260 -1.90 -2.20 -2.47
N PRO A 261 -2.83 -1.22 -2.46
CA PRO A 261 -3.64 -0.90 -3.63
C PRO A 261 -2.79 -0.45 -4.82
N GLU A 262 -3.08 -0.94 -6.03
CA GLU A 262 -2.35 -0.56 -7.25
C GLU A 262 -2.34 0.96 -7.47
N ALA A 263 -3.47 1.62 -7.23
CA ALA A 263 -3.62 3.06 -7.41
C ALA A 263 -2.87 3.90 -6.35
N LEU A 264 -2.39 3.30 -5.25
CA LEU A 264 -1.74 4.03 -4.16
C LEU A 264 -0.50 4.80 -4.63
N PHE A 265 0.29 4.20 -5.53
CA PHE A 265 1.57 4.77 -5.97
C PHE A 265 1.47 5.59 -7.27
N HIS A 266 0.26 5.79 -7.82
CA HIS A 266 0.10 6.54 -9.06
C HIS A 266 0.49 8.02 -8.91
N ASP A 267 0.15 8.62 -7.77
CA ASP A 267 0.21 10.07 -7.55
C ASP A 267 1.11 10.47 -6.36
N LEU A 268 2.10 9.63 -6.00
CA LEU A 268 3.10 9.86 -4.94
C LEU A 268 4.53 10.10 -5.48
N PRO A 269 4.77 11.17 -6.29
CA PRO A 269 6.06 11.38 -6.95
C PRO A 269 7.20 11.72 -5.99
N ASN A 270 6.86 12.19 -4.79
CA ASN A 270 7.82 12.66 -3.78
C ASN A 270 8.13 11.62 -2.71
N LEU A 271 7.56 10.41 -2.77
CA LEU A 271 7.78 9.40 -1.72
C LEU A 271 9.24 8.95 -1.74
N ARG A 272 9.93 9.12 -0.61
CA ARG A 272 11.35 8.79 -0.42
C ARG A 272 11.53 7.57 0.46
N ARG A 273 10.64 7.38 1.44
CA ARG A 273 10.70 6.26 2.38
C ARG A 273 9.35 5.58 2.49
N LEU A 274 9.33 4.30 2.18
CA LEU A 274 8.19 3.42 2.37
C LEU A 274 8.60 2.25 3.27
N SER A 275 7.93 2.14 4.41
CA SER A 275 8.11 1.01 5.32
C SER A 275 6.76 0.33 5.52
N ALA A 276 6.71 -0.98 5.30
CA ALA A 276 5.52 -1.81 5.51
C ALA A 276 5.91 -3.19 6.07
N HIS A 277 6.91 -3.22 6.95
CA HIS A 277 7.39 -4.47 7.51
C HIS A 277 6.41 -5.07 8.53
N LEU A 278 6.53 -6.37 8.81
CA LEU A 278 5.62 -7.08 9.73
C LEU A 278 4.14 -6.90 9.33
N ASN A 279 3.84 -7.20 8.07
CA ASN A 279 2.49 -7.22 7.50
C ASN A 279 2.19 -8.61 6.89
N LYS A 280 1.15 -8.71 6.06
CA LYS A 280 0.76 -9.95 5.35
C LYS A 280 0.85 -9.79 3.83
N LEU A 281 1.72 -8.90 3.34
CA LEU A 281 1.82 -8.58 1.92
C LEU A 281 2.27 -9.80 1.13
N ARG A 282 1.49 -10.16 0.10
CA ARG A 282 1.81 -11.28 -0.82
C ARG A 282 2.56 -10.86 -2.08
N SER A 283 2.39 -9.61 -2.49
CA SER A 283 3.08 -8.99 -3.60
C SER A 283 3.16 -7.47 -3.39
N LEU A 284 4.03 -6.82 -4.15
CA LEU A 284 4.01 -5.37 -4.32
C LEU A 284 3.29 -5.04 -5.65
N PRO A 285 2.50 -3.97 -5.70
CA PRO A 285 1.85 -3.54 -6.95
C PRO A 285 2.90 -3.07 -7.97
N ALA A 286 2.61 -3.24 -9.27
CA ALA A 286 3.50 -2.83 -10.36
C ALA A 286 3.72 -1.30 -10.36
N SER A 287 2.72 -0.55 -9.88
CA SER A 287 2.80 0.89 -9.67
C SER A 287 3.95 1.35 -8.76
N ILE A 288 4.61 0.47 -8.00
CA ILE A 288 5.82 0.80 -7.23
C ILE A 288 6.90 1.43 -8.11
N GLY A 289 6.99 1.03 -9.39
CA GLY A 289 7.95 1.60 -10.35
C GLY A 289 7.74 3.08 -10.66
N ARG A 290 6.59 3.66 -10.28
CA ARG A 290 6.31 5.10 -10.43
C ARG A 290 6.97 5.96 -9.34
N LEU A 291 7.41 5.35 -8.25
CA LEU A 291 8.04 6.03 -7.13
C LEU A 291 9.51 6.42 -7.46
N SER A 292 9.65 7.35 -8.40
CA SER A 292 10.96 7.78 -8.93
C SER A 292 11.86 8.48 -7.91
N SER A 293 11.31 8.90 -6.77
CA SER A 293 12.02 9.51 -5.65
C SER A 293 12.33 8.55 -4.50
N LEU A 294 11.93 7.28 -4.60
CA LEU A 294 12.09 6.31 -3.52
C LEU A 294 13.56 6.02 -3.26
N GLU A 295 13.97 6.19 -2.00
CA GLU A 295 15.33 5.99 -1.50
C GLU A 295 15.41 4.77 -0.57
N GLU A 296 14.35 4.52 0.20
CA GLU A 296 14.27 3.43 1.15
C GLU A 296 12.95 2.66 1.01
N LEU A 297 13.07 1.35 0.82
CA LEU A 297 11.95 0.42 0.84
C LEU A 297 12.22 -0.70 1.84
N ASP A 298 11.39 -0.79 2.86
CA ASP A 298 11.42 -1.87 3.82
C ASP A 298 10.09 -2.63 3.84
N VAL A 299 10.13 -3.90 3.44
CA VAL A 299 8.99 -4.81 3.44
C VAL A 299 9.35 -6.16 4.06
N HIS A 300 10.30 -6.17 5.00
CA HIS A 300 10.69 -7.41 5.68
C HIS A 300 9.58 -7.99 6.57
N PHE A 301 9.67 -9.29 6.91
CA PHE A 301 8.62 -10.02 7.64
C PHE A 301 7.23 -9.88 6.97
N ASN A 302 7.15 -10.25 5.69
CA ASN A 302 5.91 -10.33 4.94
C ASN A 302 5.73 -11.75 4.34
N GLN A 303 4.84 -11.89 3.38
CA GLN A 303 4.54 -13.15 2.69
C GLN A 303 4.78 -13.01 1.18
N LEU A 304 5.76 -12.19 0.78
CA LEU A 304 6.01 -11.88 -0.62
C LEU A 304 6.38 -13.14 -1.42
N GLN A 305 5.65 -13.38 -2.51
CA GLN A 305 5.88 -14.50 -3.41
C GLN A 305 6.77 -14.10 -4.59
N HIS A 306 6.66 -12.85 -5.02
CA HIS A 306 7.43 -12.27 -6.11
C HIS A 306 7.61 -10.77 -5.87
N ILE A 307 8.63 -10.20 -6.50
CA ILE A 307 8.85 -8.76 -6.59
C ILE A 307 8.57 -8.37 -8.05
N PRO A 308 7.76 -7.32 -8.30
CA PRO A 308 7.46 -6.87 -9.66
C PRO A 308 8.72 -6.34 -10.36
N ASP A 309 8.83 -6.58 -11.66
CA ASP A 309 9.94 -6.12 -12.52
C ASP A 309 10.06 -4.58 -12.48
N GLU A 310 8.92 -3.89 -12.31
CA GLU A 310 8.84 -2.43 -12.19
C GLU A 310 9.67 -1.85 -11.03
N ILE A 311 10.09 -2.67 -10.05
CA ILE A 311 11.01 -2.22 -8.99
C ILE A 311 12.28 -1.59 -9.59
N GLY A 312 12.75 -2.08 -10.74
CA GLY A 312 13.94 -1.54 -11.42
C GLY A 312 13.80 -0.08 -11.89
N ALA A 313 12.58 0.47 -11.92
CA ALA A 313 12.34 1.88 -12.23
C ALA A 313 12.62 2.82 -11.04
N CYS A 314 12.72 2.30 -9.81
CA CYS A 314 13.05 3.06 -8.59
C CYS A 314 14.55 3.41 -8.53
N ARG A 315 15.06 4.15 -9.52
CA ARG A 315 16.51 4.37 -9.72
C ARG A 315 17.22 5.18 -8.63
N ARG A 316 16.50 5.72 -7.65
CA ARG A 316 17.06 6.39 -6.48
C ARG A 316 17.16 5.51 -5.24
N LEU A 317 16.72 4.25 -5.33
CA LEU A 317 16.68 3.35 -4.19
C LEU A 317 18.10 3.03 -3.69
N ARG A 318 18.34 3.30 -2.40
CA ARG A 318 19.62 3.11 -1.70
C ARG A 318 19.54 1.97 -0.70
N VAL A 319 18.39 1.79 -0.06
CA VAL A 319 18.14 0.73 0.92
C VAL A 319 16.93 -0.07 0.49
N LEU A 320 17.12 -1.38 0.35
CA LEU A 320 16.05 -2.32 0.04
C LEU A 320 16.13 -3.50 1.02
N ASN A 321 15.09 -3.65 1.85
CA ASN A 321 14.96 -4.75 2.77
C ASN A 321 13.78 -5.64 2.37
N LEU A 322 14.10 -6.83 1.86
CA LEU A 322 13.19 -7.88 1.43
C LEU A 322 13.36 -9.15 2.28
N SER A 323 14.03 -9.03 3.43
CA SER A 323 14.33 -10.19 4.27
C SER A 323 13.08 -10.82 4.86
N SER A 324 13.21 -12.06 5.31
CA SER A 324 12.20 -12.67 6.17
C SER A 324 10.82 -12.78 5.48
N ASN A 325 10.78 -13.12 4.19
CA ASN A 325 9.55 -13.54 3.49
C ASN A 325 9.40 -15.09 3.48
N PHE A 326 10.22 -15.77 4.32
CA PHE A 326 10.29 -17.15 4.84
C PHE A 326 9.78 -18.35 4.03
N ALA A 327 8.71 -18.23 3.25
CA ALA A 327 8.03 -19.37 2.64
C ALA A 327 7.72 -19.22 1.15
N SER A 328 7.98 -18.07 0.49
CA SER A 328 7.51 -17.90 -0.89
C SER A 328 8.40 -17.11 -1.84
N LEU A 329 9.35 -16.31 -1.36
CA LEU A 329 10.22 -15.56 -2.28
C LEU A 329 11.34 -16.46 -2.81
N GLU A 330 11.12 -17.03 -3.99
CA GLU A 330 12.04 -17.96 -4.66
C GLU A 330 13.04 -17.26 -5.58
N ARG A 331 12.68 -16.11 -6.15
CA ARG A 331 13.51 -15.36 -7.11
C ARG A 331 13.36 -13.86 -6.93
N VAL A 332 14.38 -13.14 -7.36
CA VAL A 332 14.37 -11.67 -7.52
C VAL A 332 14.41 -11.38 -9.03
N PRO A 333 13.65 -10.40 -9.55
CA PRO A 333 13.63 -10.07 -10.98
C PRO A 333 14.98 -9.55 -11.49
N ASP A 334 15.25 -9.72 -12.79
CA ASP A 334 16.47 -9.23 -13.43
C ASP A 334 16.59 -7.70 -13.33
N GLU A 335 15.47 -7.00 -13.26
CA GLU A 335 15.36 -5.55 -13.20
C GLU A 335 15.98 -4.95 -11.93
N ILE A 336 16.20 -5.76 -10.88
CA ILE A 336 16.93 -5.35 -9.67
C ILE A 336 18.32 -4.79 -9.98
N GLY A 337 18.97 -5.28 -11.05
CA GLY A 337 20.26 -4.77 -11.52
C GLY A 337 20.21 -3.34 -12.07
N SER A 338 19.02 -2.78 -12.29
CA SER A 338 18.82 -1.38 -12.69
C SER A 338 18.99 -0.40 -11.51
N LEU A 339 18.97 -0.90 -10.27
CA LEU A 339 19.14 -0.11 -9.05
C LEU A 339 20.62 0.23 -8.80
N VAL A 340 21.26 0.89 -9.77
CA VAL A 340 22.72 1.12 -9.79
C VAL A 340 23.26 1.96 -8.63
N VAL A 341 22.39 2.64 -7.88
CA VAL A 341 22.75 3.42 -6.69
C VAL A 341 22.47 2.68 -5.37
N LEU A 342 21.99 1.44 -5.41
CA LEU A 342 21.68 0.64 -4.23
C LEU A 342 22.94 0.41 -3.39
N GLU A 343 22.83 0.68 -2.09
CA GLU A 343 23.94 0.60 -1.13
C GLU A 343 23.75 -0.56 -0.15
N THR A 344 22.50 -0.82 0.25
CA THR A 344 22.12 -1.88 1.18
C THR A 344 21.00 -2.72 0.58
N LEU A 345 21.24 -4.02 0.49
CA LEU A 345 20.25 -5.01 0.06
C LEU A 345 20.22 -6.15 1.08
N ASP A 346 19.07 -6.33 1.71
CA ASP A 346 18.82 -7.49 2.58
C ASP A 346 17.81 -8.42 1.94
N LEU A 347 18.27 -9.64 1.63
CA LEU A 347 17.52 -10.74 1.06
C LEU A 347 17.55 -11.97 1.99
N SER A 348 17.97 -11.80 3.25
CA SER A 348 18.11 -12.91 4.19
C SER A 348 16.78 -13.58 4.51
N ASN A 349 16.82 -14.85 4.90
CA ASN A 349 15.67 -15.66 5.31
C ASN A 349 14.56 -15.72 4.25
N ASN A 350 14.95 -16.05 3.01
CA ASN A 350 14.06 -16.28 1.87
C ASN A 350 14.33 -17.69 1.28
N GLN A 351 13.77 -17.99 0.11
CA GLN A 351 13.94 -19.27 -0.57
C GLN A 351 14.72 -19.14 -1.88
N LEU A 352 15.66 -18.18 -1.94
CA LEU A 352 16.44 -17.91 -3.13
C LEU A 352 17.44 -19.03 -3.42
N ASP A 353 17.35 -19.62 -4.60
CA ASP A 353 18.32 -20.61 -5.08
C ASP A 353 19.43 -19.99 -5.94
N THR A 354 19.14 -18.84 -6.56
CA THR A 354 20.01 -18.14 -7.50
C THR A 354 19.84 -16.63 -7.38
N LEU A 355 20.86 -15.88 -7.82
CA LEU A 355 20.78 -14.43 -8.03
C LEU A 355 20.89 -14.11 -9.53
N PRO A 356 20.14 -13.14 -10.06
CA PRO A 356 20.21 -12.78 -11.47
C PRO A 356 21.56 -12.14 -11.84
N LEU A 357 22.02 -12.40 -13.07
CA LEU A 357 23.30 -11.90 -13.59
C LEU A 357 23.38 -10.37 -13.58
N SER A 358 22.23 -9.70 -13.66
CA SER A 358 22.09 -8.25 -13.60
C SER A 358 22.61 -7.63 -12.30
N PHE A 359 22.72 -8.39 -11.20
CA PHE A 359 23.37 -7.95 -9.95
C PHE A 359 24.81 -7.43 -10.19
N GLY A 360 25.48 -7.89 -11.25
CA GLY A 360 26.79 -7.38 -11.65
C GLY A 360 26.85 -5.88 -11.97
N ARG A 361 25.69 -5.23 -12.09
CA ARG A 361 25.54 -3.78 -12.29
C ARG A 361 25.45 -2.97 -10.99
N LEU A 362 25.27 -3.62 -9.84
CA LEU A 362 25.09 -2.98 -8.52
C LEU A 362 26.42 -2.51 -7.91
N ARG A 363 27.12 -1.62 -8.62
CA ARG A 363 28.50 -1.19 -8.30
C ARG A 363 28.60 -0.43 -6.96
N LYS A 364 27.52 0.18 -6.48
CA LYS A 364 27.48 0.90 -5.20
C LYS A 364 27.09 0.02 -4.00
N LEU A 365 26.80 -1.26 -4.21
CA LEU A 365 26.34 -2.14 -3.14
C LEU A 365 27.44 -2.41 -2.11
N ARG A 366 27.19 -2.02 -0.87
CA ARG A 366 28.15 -2.16 0.25
C ARG A 366 27.75 -3.29 1.17
N THR A 367 26.45 -3.38 1.46
CA THR A 367 25.88 -4.35 2.37
C THR A 367 24.96 -5.27 1.59
N LEU A 368 25.26 -6.56 1.60
CA LEU A 368 24.45 -7.60 0.99
C LEU A 368 24.28 -8.73 2.00
N LEU A 369 23.05 -8.93 2.46
CA LEU A 369 22.69 -9.99 3.40
C LEU A 369 21.91 -11.07 2.66
N LEU A 370 22.44 -12.29 2.67
CA LEU A 370 21.91 -13.45 1.94
C LEU A 370 21.71 -14.68 2.84
N GLU A 371 21.95 -14.53 4.15
CA GLU A 371 21.85 -15.63 5.12
C GLU A 371 20.47 -16.27 5.11
N GLY A 372 20.37 -17.57 5.42
CA GLY A 372 19.07 -18.24 5.46
C GLY A 372 18.39 -18.45 4.10
N ASN A 373 19.16 -18.52 3.01
CA ASN A 373 18.68 -18.91 1.68
C ASN A 373 19.33 -20.22 1.19
N PRO A 374 18.62 -21.06 0.41
CA PRO A 374 19.19 -22.26 -0.23
C PRO A 374 20.01 -21.93 -1.50
N LEU A 375 20.87 -20.90 -1.44
CA LEU A 375 21.64 -20.41 -2.58
C LEU A 375 22.62 -21.45 -3.12
N LYS A 376 22.50 -21.72 -4.42
CA LYS A 376 23.42 -22.56 -5.21
C LYS A 376 24.41 -21.71 -6.00
N ASP A 377 23.94 -20.58 -6.53
CA ASP A 377 24.72 -19.64 -7.33
C ASP A 377 24.36 -18.19 -6.95
N PRO A 378 25.27 -17.36 -6.41
CA PRO A 378 26.70 -17.59 -6.19
C PRO A 378 26.97 -18.62 -5.07
N PRO A 379 28.10 -19.36 -5.15
CA PRO A 379 28.45 -20.35 -4.14
C PRO A 379 28.87 -19.70 -2.82
N SER A 380 28.68 -20.39 -1.71
CA SER A 380 28.97 -19.90 -0.34
C SER A 380 30.35 -19.26 -0.14
N PRO A 381 31.47 -19.76 -0.72
CA PRO A 381 32.78 -19.10 -0.60
C PRO A 381 32.85 -17.71 -1.24
N ILE A 382 31.96 -17.39 -2.17
CA ILE A 382 31.87 -16.05 -2.79
C ILE A 382 30.99 -15.15 -1.93
N VAL A 383 29.85 -15.67 -1.45
CA VAL A 383 28.93 -14.96 -0.56
C VAL A 383 29.64 -14.48 0.71
N THR A 384 30.46 -15.34 1.32
CA THR A 384 31.22 -15.03 2.54
C THR A 384 32.31 -13.95 2.37
N LYS A 385 32.73 -13.66 1.13
CA LYS A 385 33.67 -12.57 0.82
C LYS A 385 32.98 -11.20 0.75
N GLY A 386 31.66 -11.15 0.82
CA GLY A 386 30.86 -9.93 0.90
C GLY A 386 30.30 -9.43 -0.44
N ALA A 387 29.58 -8.31 -0.39
CA ALA A 387 28.76 -7.79 -1.48
C ALA A 387 29.55 -7.59 -2.80
N GLN A 388 30.73 -7.00 -2.73
CA GLN A 388 31.54 -6.70 -3.92
C GLN A 388 32.06 -7.96 -4.62
N ALA A 389 32.37 -9.02 -3.87
CA ALA A 389 32.77 -10.29 -4.46
C ALA A 389 31.61 -10.94 -5.24
N VAL A 390 30.39 -10.88 -4.69
CA VAL A 390 29.16 -11.36 -5.37
C VAL A 390 28.87 -10.56 -6.63
N VAL A 391 28.94 -9.22 -6.55
CA VAL A 391 28.72 -8.34 -7.71
C VAL A 391 29.73 -8.63 -8.82
N GLU A 392 31.02 -8.73 -8.51
CA GLU A 392 32.05 -9.01 -9.52
C GLU A 392 31.94 -10.43 -10.09
N TYR A 393 31.55 -11.41 -9.28
CA TYR A 393 31.26 -12.77 -9.72
C TYR A 393 30.15 -12.80 -10.78
N LEU A 394 29.01 -12.18 -10.49
CA LEU A 394 27.85 -12.15 -11.40
C LEU A 394 28.14 -11.28 -12.63
N ALA A 395 28.89 -10.18 -12.48
CA ALA A 395 29.34 -9.37 -13.60
C ALA A 395 30.27 -10.15 -14.55
N LEU A 396 31.13 -11.02 -14.02
CA LEU A 396 31.98 -11.87 -14.85
C LEU A 396 31.15 -12.90 -15.62
N GLN A 397 30.23 -13.59 -14.94
CA GLN A 397 29.35 -14.56 -15.59
C GLN A 397 28.53 -13.91 -16.72
N GLN A 398 28.01 -12.69 -16.50
CA GLN A 398 27.32 -11.92 -17.54
C GLN A 398 28.21 -11.68 -18.76
N ARG A 399 29.44 -11.20 -18.56
CA ARG A 399 30.40 -10.94 -19.66
C ARG A 399 30.81 -12.21 -20.40
N LEU A 400 30.96 -13.31 -19.68
CA LEU A 400 31.27 -14.61 -20.27
C LEU A 400 30.12 -15.10 -21.15
N ALA A 401 28.87 -14.97 -20.69
CA ALA A 401 27.69 -15.30 -21.48
C ALA A 401 27.61 -14.45 -22.76
N GLU A 402 27.78 -13.13 -22.65
CA GLU A 402 27.79 -12.20 -23.80
C GLU A 402 28.93 -12.52 -24.79
N SER A 403 30.12 -12.88 -24.30
CA SER A 403 31.28 -13.22 -25.14
C SER A 403 31.12 -14.56 -25.86
N ALA A 404 30.39 -15.52 -25.26
CA ALA A 404 30.08 -16.79 -25.89
C ALA A 404 29.11 -16.61 -27.06
N GLU A 405 28.13 -15.71 -26.91
CA GLU A 405 27.18 -15.37 -27.98
C GLU A 405 27.84 -14.62 -29.16
N GLN A 406 28.85 -13.80 -28.89
CA GLN A 406 29.57 -13.01 -29.91
C GLN A 406 30.70 -13.78 -30.63
N GLY A 407 30.74 -15.11 -30.52
CA GLY A 407 31.69 -15.94 -31.29
C GLY A 407 33.14 -15.90 -30.81
N GLY A 408 33.37 -15.68 -29.50
CA GLY A 408 34.69 -15.87 -28.89
C GLY A 408 35.71 -14.76 -29.18
N ALA A 409 35.27 -13.54 -29.48
CA ALA A 409 36.17 -12.39 -29.54
C ALA A 409 36.90 -12.21 -28.20
N ALA A 410 38.24 -12.16 -28.29
CA ALA A 410 39.21 -12.37 -27.23
C ALA A 410 38.89 -11.71 -25.87
N PHE A 411 39.25 -12.42 -24.80
CA PHE A 411 39.36 -12.01 -23.39
C PHE A 411 40.27 -10.77 -23.14
N GLY A 412 40.40 -9.83 -24.08
CA GLY A 412 41.22 -8.61 -23.93
C GLY A 412 40.81 -7.74 -22.74
N TRP A 413 39.54 -7.81 -22.32
CA TRP A 413 39.03 -7.19 -21.09
C TRP A 413 39.45 -7.93 -19.81
N PHE A 414 39.79 -9.21 -19.90
CA PHE A 414 39.96 -10.12 -18.75
C PHE A 414 41.15 -9.76 -17.89
N ASN A 415 42.29 -9.40 -18.50
CA ASN A 415 43.47 -8.97 -17.76
C ASN A 415 43.22 -7.66 -16.99
N GLY A 416 42.45 -6.73 -17.56
CA GLY A 416 42.06 -5.49 -16.88
C GLY A 416 41.09 -5.75 -15.72
N TRP A 417 40.12 -6.66 -15.92
CA TRP A 417 39.21 -7.07 -14.85
C TRP A 417 39.92 -7.81 -13.72
N LEU A 418 40.82 -8.75 -14.02
CA LEU A 418 41.68 -9.44 -13.05
C LEU A 418 42.46 -8.46 -12.17
N GLY A 419 43.03 -7.41 -12.76
CA GLY A 419 43.74 -6.36 -12.01
C GLY A 419 42.83 -5.60 -11.04
N GLY A 420 41.57 -5.36 -11.42
CA GLY A 420 40.58 -4.69 -10.57
C GLY A 420 40.06 -5.52 -9.40
N VAL A 421 40.06 -6.85 -9.52
CA VAL A 421 39.52 -7.77 -8.51
C VAL A 421 40.59 -8.52 -7.69
N ALA A 422 41.87 -8.25 -7.94
CA ALA A 422 42.99 -8.92 -7.28
C ALA A 422 42.93 -8.83 -5.73
N GLY A 423 42.38 -7.75 -5.19
CA GLY A 423 42.18 -7.55 -3.75
C GLY A 423 41.00 -8.31 -3.13
N LEU A 424 40.12 -8.90 -3.94
CA LEU A 424 38.91 -9.61 -3.48
C LEU A 424 39.13 -11.14 -3.34
N GLY A 425 40.35 -11.62 -3.62
CA GLY A 425 40.68 -13.05 -3.53
C GLY A 425 39.89 -13.92 -4.52
N LEU A 426 39.42 -13.36 -5.64
CA LEU A 426 38.62 -14.06 -6.65
C LEU A 426 39.46 -14.95 -7.60
N VAL A 427 40.80 -14.85 -7.54
CA VAL A 427 41.74 -15.52 -8.47
C VAL A 427 41.73 -17.04 -8.35
N GLU A 428 41.65 -17.60 -7.14
CA GLU A 428 41.57 -19.06 -6.93
C GLU A 428 40.25 -19.65 -7.46
N TRP A 429 39.17 -18.88 -7.39
CA TRP A 429 37.87 -19.28 -7.93
C TRP A 429 37.86 -19.30 -9.46
N LEU A 430 38.54 -18.36 -10.12
CA LEU A 430 38.62 -18.29 -11.58
C LEU A 430 39.21 -19.55 -12.20
N GLN A 431 40.13 -20.23 -11.52
CA GLN A 431 40.68 -21.50 -12.00
C GLN A 431 39.60 -22.60 -12.10
N GLY A 432 38.65 -22.62 -11.16
CA GLY A 432 37.50 -23.52 -11.19
C GLY A 432 36.43 -23.11 -12.21
N LEU A 433 36.09 -21.82 -12.28
CA LEU A 433 35.08 -21.31 -13.21
C LEU A 433 35.54 -21.43 -14.67
N LEU A 434 36.78 -21.01 -14.97
CA LEU A 434 37.38 -21.16 -16.30
C LEU A 434 37.58 -22.64 -16.65
N GLY A 435 37.86 -23.51 -15.68
CA GLY A 435 37.88 -24.96 -15.91
C GLY A 435 36.52 -25.52 -16.35
N GLY A 436 35.42 -24.98 -15.82
CA GLY A 436 34.04 -25.31 -16.23
C GLY A 436 33.62 -24.67 -17.56
N VAL A 437 33.98 -23.40 -17.79
CA VAL A 437 33.75 -22.68 -19.05
C VAL A 437 34.55 -23.30 -20.20
N ASN A 438 35.80 -23.71 -19.95
CA ASN A 438 36.61 -24.45 -20.93
C ASN A 438 35.96 -25.80 -21.27
N ARG A 439 35.35 -26.50 -20.31
CA ARG A 439 34.53 -27.70 -20.58
C ARG A 439 33.28 -27.40 -21.42
N MET A 440 32.54 -26.33 -21.13
CA MET A 440 31.33 -25.94 -21.89
C MET A 440 31.67 -25.51 -23.33
N LEU A 441 32.74 -24.74 -23.53
CA LEU A 441 33.23 -24.35 -24.85
C LEU A 441 33.74 -25.56 -25.65
N THR A 442 34.38 -26.55 -25.00
CA THR A 442 34.79 -27.78 -25.68
C THR A 442 33.63 -28.68 -26.12
N THR A 443 32.44 -28.55 -25.52
CA THR A 443 31.25 -29.34 -25.90
C THR A 443 30.37 -28.66 -26.96
N SER A 444 30.43 -27.34 -27.12
CA SER A 444 29.57 -26.60 -28.09
C SER A 444 30.31 -26.04 -29.31
N THR A 445 31.64 -26.07 -29.34
CA THR A 445 32.42 -25.63 -30.50
C THR A 445 33.62 -26.53 -30.69
N GLY A 446 33.66 -27.21 -31.84
CA GLY A 446 34.80 -28.00 -32.24
C GLY A 446 36.07 -27.14 -32.31
N ALA A 447 37.09 -27.57 -31.57
CA ALA A 447 38.51 -27.46 -31.90
C ALA A 447 38.99 -26.13 -32.49
N TRP A 448 39.08 -25.06 -31.69
CA TRP A 448 40.05 -23.98 -31.90
C TRP A 448 40.42 -23.32 -30.57
N LEU A 449 41.57 -23.74 -29.99
CA LEU A 449 42.50 -22.98 -29.14
C LEU A 449 43.38 -23.94 -28.31
N LEU A 450 44.16 -24.78 -29.00
CA LEU A 450 45.47 -25.16 -28.50
C LEU A 450 46.38 -23.94 -28.67
N GLY A 451 46.86 -23.36 -27.57
CA GLY A 451 47.94 -22.40 -27.68
C GLY A 451 48.08 -21.36 -26.58
N TRP A 452 48.13 -21.76 -25.30
CA TRP A 452 48.78 -20.95 -24.27
C TRP A 452 49.52 -21.85 -23.27
N THR A 453 50.63 -22.42 -23.71
CA THR A 453 51.74 -22.82 -22.83
C THR A 453 53.08 -22.50 -23.51
N GLN A 454 53.86 -21.61 -22.88
CA GLN A 454 55.34 -21.46 -22.95
C GLN A 454 55.93 -20.95 -24.29
N THR A 455 56.81 -19.96 -24.40
CA THR A 455 57.92 -19.43 -23.57
C THR A 455 58.47 -18.13 -24.23
N PRO A 456 59.35 -17.34 -23.57
CA PRO A 456 60.02 -16.18 -24.17
C PRO A 456 61.25 -16.60 -25.00
N GLY A 457 61.48 -15.96 -26.15
CA GLY A 457 62.75 -16.00 -26.89
C GLY A 457 63.30 -14.59 -27.12
N PRO A 458 64.34 -14.37 -27.95
CA PRO A 458 65.27 -15.36 -28.53
C PRO A 458 66.74 -14.87 -28.62
N ARG A 459 67.68 -15.76 -29.02
CA ARG A 459 68.75 -15.44 -30.01
C ARG A 459 69.07 -16.68 -30.88
N ARG A 460 68.97 -16.47 -32.20
CA ARG A 460 69.39 -17.33 -33.33
C ARG A 460 70.93 -17.50 -33.34
N ILE A 461 71.55 -18.49 -34.01
CA ILE A 461 71.75 -18.55 -35.48
C ILE A 461 72.29 -19.95 -35.93
N GLN A 462 71.79 -20.39 -37.10
CA GLN A 462 72.33 -21.32 -38.14
C GLN A 462 72.22 -22.87 -38.04
N GLU A 463 71.44 -23.41 -38.98
CA GLU A 463 71.46 -24.74 -39.64
C GLU A 463 72.61 -24.86 -40.68
N PRO A 464 72.80 -25.97 -41.44
CA PRO A 464 72.30 -27.36 -41.35
C PRO A 464 73.39 -28.45 -41.62
N GLU A 465 73.06 -29.75 -41.49
CA GLU A 465 73.31 -30.84 -42.47
C GLU A 465 73.28 -32.25 -41.83
N GLY A 466 72.66 -33.22 -42.53
CA GLY A 466 73.15 -34.61 -42.53
C GLY A 466 72.29 -35.73 -41.94
N ARG A 467 71.29 -36.20 -42.72
CA ARG A 467 70.90 -37.62 -43.01
C ARG A 467 70.53 -38.64 -41.89
N PRO A 468 69.81 -39.73 -42.26
CA PRO A 468 68.85 -40.44 -41.40
C PRO A 468 69.31 -41.87 -41.01
N LEU A 469 68.61 -42.52 -40.06
CA LEU A 469 68.08 -43.91 -40.06
C LEU A 469 67.85 -44.44 -38.63
N GLU A 470 66.94 -45.43 -38.52
CA GLU A 470 66.73 -46.41 -37.43
C GLU A 470 66.03 -45.82 -36.17
N GLU A 471 64.91 -46.33 -35.66
CA GLU A 471 64.32 -47.69 -35.64
C GLU A 471 62.77 -47.64 -35.70
N LEU A 472 62.22 -48.80 -36.08
CA LEU A 472 60.85 -49.19 -36.41
C LEU A 472 59.70 -48.68 -35.52
#